data_AF-A0A7G6SB84-F1
#
_entry.id   AF-A0A7G6SB84-F1
#
_cell.length_a   1.000
_cell.length_b   1.000
_cell.length_c   1.000
_cell.angle_alpha   90.00
_cell.angle_beta   90.00
_cell.angle_gamma   90.00
#
_symmetry.space_group_name_H-M   'P 1'
#
loop_
_entity.id
_entity.type
_entity.pdbx_description
1 polymer ?
#
loop_
_entity_poly.entity_id
_entity_poly.type
_entity_poly.pdbx_seq_one_letter_code
_entity_poly.pdbx_strand_id
1 'polypeptide(L)'
;MAQSLKVRVENVNHPGSKQRLDQVKYDAMKEAYLKVLPVTAPGLTVVEIREQLTDVLSQEVFPGGAKAGWWAKAVQLDLEAKGVVKREKTSPIRLYKA
;
A
#
# COMPACT_ATOMS: atom_id res chain seq x y z
N MET A 1 27.86 2.15 6.47
CA MET A 1 26.52 2.71 6.74
C MET A 1 25.88 3.05 5.40
N ALA A 2 25.02 2.18 4.85
CA ALA A 2 24.36 2.47 3.57
C ALA A 2 23.39 3.64 3.76
N GLN A 3 23.44 4.65 2.89
CA GLN A 3 22.43 5.71 2.87
C GLN A 3 21.07 5.06 2.62
N SER A 4 20.12 5.24 3.55
CA SER A 4 18.76 4.77 3.35
C SER A 4 18.10 5.61 2.25
N LEU A 5 17.92 5.00 1.08
CA LEU A 5 17.18 5.62 -0.01
C LEU A 5 15.76 5.96 0.48
N LYS A 6 15.26 7.14 0.08
CA LYS A 6 13.93 7.61 0.47
C LYS A 6 13.05 7.83 -0.76
N VAL A 7 11.80 7.39 -0.63
CA VAL A 7 10.75 7.62 -1.63
C VAL A 7 9.86 8.77 -1.21
N ARG A 8 9.38 9.56 -2.17
CA ARG A 8 8.32 10.56 -1.94
C ARG A 8 6.95 9.88 -2.00
N VAL A 9 6.21 10.02 -0.92
CA VAL A 9 4.89 9.41 -0.71
C VAL A 9 3.86 10.53 -0.56
N GLU A 10 2.78 10.42 -1.31
CA GLU A 10 1.63 11.31 -1.32
C GLU A 10 0.48 10.70 -0.52
N ASN A 11 -0.54 11.50 -0.22
CA ASN A 11 -1.71 11.03 0.50
C ASN A 11 -2.95 11.67 -0.11
N VAL A 12 -3.84 10.84 -0.66
CA VAL A 12 -5.07 11.30 -1.31
C VAL A 12 -5.98 12.13 -0.38
N ASN A 13 -5.91 11.90 0.94
CA ASN A 13 -6.69 12.67 1.93
C ASN A 13 -6.04 14.03 2.28
N HIS A 14 -4.77 14.23 1.94
CA HIS A 14 -4.04 15.48 2.17
C HIS A 14 -3.24 15.88 0.91
N PRO A 15 -3.92 16.31 -0.18
CA PRO A 15 -3.28 16.66 -1.44
C PRO A 15 -2.18 17.72 -1.26
N GLY A 16 -1.07 17.54 -1.99
CA GLY A 16 0.10 18.43 -1.91
C GLY A 16 1.07 18.12 -0.77
N SER A 17 0.66 17.34 0.24
CA SER A 17 1.59 16.84 1.27
C SER A 17 2.47 15.72 0.72
N LYS A 18 3.78 15.82 0.97
CA LYS A 18 4.77 14.81 0.56
C LYS A 18 5.60 14.38 1.75
N GLN A 19 5.55 13.09 2.07
CA GLN A 19 6.38 12.48 3.11
C GLN A 19 7.55 11.72 2.46
N ARG A 20 8.64 11.56 3.21
CA ARG A 20 9.80 10.76 2.78
C ARG A 20 9.85 9.49 3.60
N LEU A 21 9.59 8.36 2.95
CA LEU A 21 9.62 7.04 3.58
C LEU A 21 10.83 6.25 3.12
N ASP A 22 11.17 5.20 3.87
CA ASP A 22 12.18 4.24 3.47
C ASP A 22 11.82 3.53 2.16
N GLN A 23 12.70 3.59 1.16
CA GLN A 23 12.44 3.08 -0.19
C GLN A 23 12.25 1.56 -0.19
N VAL A 24 13.12 0.82 0.52
CA VAL A 24 13.09 -0.66 0.53
C VAL A 24 11.77 -1.16 1.11
N LYS A 25 11.33 -0.59 2.25
CA LYS A 25 10.06 -0.97 2.87
C LYS A 25 8.85 -0.56 2.03
N TYR A 26 8.90 0.62 1.41
CA TYR A 26 7.84 1.06 0.54
C TYR A 26 7.69 0.14 -0.68
N ASP A 27 8.79 -0.20 -1.37
CA ASP A 27 8.74 -1.02 -2.58
C ASP A 27 8.26 -2.44 -2.28
N ALA A 28 8.78 -3.07 -1.22
CA ALA A 28 8.32 -4.38 -0.79
C ALA A 28 6.83 -4.41 -0.45
N MET A 29 6.32 -3.37 0.24
CA MET A 29 4.90 -3.27 0.53
C MET A 29 4.08 -2.95 -0.72
N LYS A 30 4.55 -2.07 -1.61
CA LYS A 30 3.87 -1.73 -2.87
C LYS A 30 3.73 -2.95 -3.78
N GLU A 31 4.79 -3.73 -3.92
CA GLU A 31 4.78 -4.97 -4.70
C GLU A 31 3.74 -5.95 -4.14
N ALA A 32 3.79 -6.21 -2.82
CA ALA A 32 2.83 -7.07 -2.15
C ALA A 32 1.37 -6.56 -2.31
N TYR A 33 1.15 -5.25 -2.13
CA TYR A 33 -0.17 -4.62 -2.23
C TYR A 33 -0.75 -4.73 -3.65
N LEU A 34 0.08 -4.47 -4.66
CA LEU A 34 -0.35 -4.64 -6.06
C LEU A 34 -0.51 -6.12 -6.42
N LYS A 35 0.19 -7.05 -5.79
CA LYS A 35 -0.01 -8.48 -6.04
C LYS A 35 -1.40 -8.95 -5.61
N VAL A 36 -1.91 -8.45 -4.49
CA VAL A 36 -3.22 -8.88 -3.94
C VAL A 36 -4.42 -8.18 -4.60
N LEU A 37 -4.23 -6.97 -5.14
CA LEU A 37 -5.36 -6.23 -5.71
C LEU A 37 -5.85 -6.83 -7.05
N PRO A 38 -7.17 -7.00 -7.23
CA PRO A 38 -7.75 -7.40 -8.50
C PRO A 38 -7.57 -6.30 -9.55
N VAL A 39 -7.59 -6.69 -10.82
CA VAL A 39 -7.47 -5.79 -11.98
C VAL A 39 -8.79 -5.12 -12.38
N THR A 40 -9.92 -5.66 -11.92
CA THR A 40 -11.26 -5.16 -12.23
C THR A 40 -12.13 -5.11 -10.98
N ALA A 41 -13.23 -4.37 -11.03
CA ALA A 41 -14.27 -4.42 -10.01
C ALA A 41 -15.02 -5.78 -10.05
N PRO A 42 -15.56 -6.27 -8.91
CA PRO A 42 -15.46 -5.67 -7.58
C PRO A 42 -14.05 -5.80 -6.99
N GLY A 43 -13.62 -4.76 -6.30
CA GLY A 43 -12.38 -4.73 -5.55
C GLY A 43 -12.46 -5.46 -4.22
N LEU A 44 -11.32 -5.52 -3.54
CA LEU A 44 -11.20 -6.08 -2.20
C LEU A 44 -11.39 -4.99 -1.14
N THR A 45 -11.98 -5.37 -0.03
CA THR A 45 -12.04 -4.53 1.17
C THR A 45 -10.66 -4.38 1.78
N VAL A 46 -10.46 -3.31 2.57
CA VAL A 46 -9.19 -3.07 3.28
C VAL A 46 -8.85 -4.23 4.24
N VAL A 47 -9.87 -4.92 4.77
CA VAL A 47 -9.68 -6.10 5.64
C VAL A 47 -9.15 -7.28 4.83
N GLU A 48 -9.84 -7.65 3.74
CA GLU A 48 -9.41 -8.74 2.85
C GLU A 48 -8.00 -8.51 2.30
N ILE A 49 -7.66 -7.26 1.95
CA ILE A 49 -6.30 -6.91 1.49
C ILE A 49 -5.27 -7.16 2.59
N ARG A 50 -5.55 -6.77 3.84
CA ARG A 50 -4.62 -6.97 4.96
C ARG A 50 -4.39 -8.44 5.27
N GLU A 51 -5.44 -9.25 5.17
CA GLU A 51 -5.35 -10.70 5.33
C GLU A 51 -4.49 -11.30 4.21
N GLN A 52 -4.73 -10.96 2.94
CA GLN A 52 -3.92 -11.49 1.84
C GLN A 52 -2.47 -11.00 1.87
N LEU A 53 -2.22 -9.79 2.39
CA LEU A 53 -0.86 -9.26 2.54
C LEU A 53 0.00 -10.11 3.48
N THR A 54 -0.57 -10.79 4.49
CA THR A 54 0.26 -11.60 5.40
C THR A 54 0.97 -12.75 4.69
N ASP A 55 0.39 -13.26 3.61
CA ASP A 55 0.91 -14.43 2.89
C ASP A 55 1.98 -14.05 1.86
N VAL A 56 1.97 -12.80 1.38
CA VAL A 56 2.86 -12.35 0.29
C VAL A 56 3.90 -11.33 0.71
N LEU A 57 3.81 -10.79 1.93
CA LEU A 57 4.74 -9.78 2.41
C LEU A 57 6.11 -10.39 2.74
N SER A 58 7.18 -9.80 2.19
CA SER A 58 8.56 -10.23 2.43
C SER A 58 8.92 -10.21 3.92
N GLN A 59 9.24 -11.37 4.48
CA GLN A 59 9.69 -11.52 5.87
C GLN A 59 11.11 -10.98 6.09
N GLU A 60 11.92 -10.86 5.03
CA GLU A 60 13.24 -10.22 5.11
C GLU A 60 13.11 -8.72 5.42
N VAL A 61 12.14 -8.06 4.80
CA VAL A 61 11.90 -6.61 4.95
C VAL A 61 10.95 -6.30 6.12
N PHE A 62 9.98 -7.19 6.36
CA PHE A 62 8.96 -7.07 7.41
C PHE A 62 8.92 -8.32 8.30
N PRO A 63 9.96 -8.59 9.10
CA PRO A 63 9.99 -9.75 9.97
C PRO A 63 8.82 -9.71 10.96
N GLY A 64 8.01 -10.77 10.97
CA GLY A 64 6.81 -10.87 11.82
C GLY A 64 5.74 -9.82 11.52
N GLY A 65 5.78 -9.18 10.35
CA GLY A 65 4.79 -8.16 9.96
C GLY A 65 4.88 -6.85 10.77
N ALA A 66 6.02 -6.56 11.40
CA ALA A 66 6.18 -5.38 12.24
C ALA A 66 5.82 -4.08 11.49
N LYS A 67 4.81 -3.35 12.00
CA LYS A 67 4.26 -2.12 11.39
C LYS A 67 3.67 -2.29 9.98
N ALA A 68 3.44 -3.52 9.50
CA ALA A 68 2.90 -3.79 8.17
C ALA A 68 1.56 -3.07 7.92
N GLY A 69 0.68 -3.00 8.93
CA GLY A 69 -0.60 -2.29 8.80
C GLY A 69 -0.49 -0.79 8.53
N TRP A 70 0.55 -0.12 9.08
CA TRP A 70 0.80 1.29 8.80
C TRP A 70 1.39 1.48 7.41
N TRP A 71 2.32 0.62 7.01
CA TRP A 71 2.91 0.64 5.68
C TRP A 71 1.89 0.34 4.59
N ALA A 72 1.03 -0.65 4.79
CA ALA A 72 -0.08 -0.95 3.90
C ALA A 72 -1.00 0.26 3.73
N LYS A 73 -1.29 1.00 4.82
CA LYS A 73 -2.10 2.22 4.73
C LYS A 73 -1.39 3.35 4.00
N ALA A 74 -0.10 3.57 4.27
CA ALA A 74 0.68 4.60 3.59
C ALA A 74 0.77 4.34 2.08
N VAL A 75 1.09 3.10 1.70
CA VAL A 75 1.12 2.65 0.29
C VAL A 75 -0.25 2.77 -0.35
N GLN A 76 -1.31 2.33 0.32
CA GLN A 76 -2.69 2.48 -0.18
C GLN A 76 -2.98 3.94 -0.57
N LEU A 77 -2.82 4.88 0.37
CA LEU A 77 -3.18 6.29 0.17
C LEU A 77 -2.35 6.96 -0.92
N ASP A 78 -1.10 6.54 -1.06
CA ASP A 78 -0.18 7.02 -2.09
C ASP A 78 -0.53 6.47 -3.48
N LEU A 79 -0.85 5.17 -3.59
CA LEU A 79 -1.30 4.57 -4.84
C LEU A 79 -2.65 5.13 -5.29
N GLU A 80 -3.54 5.44 -4.35
CA GLU A 80 -4.78 6.18 -4.64
C GLU A 80 -4.49 7.60 -5.13
N ALA A 81 -3.57 8.34 -4.47
CA ALA A 81 -3.17 9.69 -4.89
C ALA A 81 -2.54 9.71 -6.29
N LYS A 82 -1.72 8.70 -6.60
CA LYS A 82 -1.07 8.52 -7.90
C LYS A 82 -1.99 7.93 -8.98
N GLY A 83 -3.23 7.58 -8.64
CA GLY A 83 -4.18 6.99 -9.58
C GLY A 83 -3.83 5.57 -10.04
N VAL A 84 -3.00 4.84 -9.30
CA VAL A 84 -2.64 3.43 -9.59
C VAL A 84 -3.68 2.47 -8.99
N VAL A 85 -4.35 2.89 -7.92
CA VAL A 85 -5.42 2.13 -7.26
C VAL A 85 -6.69 2.98 -7.26
N LYS A 86 -7.81 2.37 -7.62
CA LYS A 86 -9.14 2.99 -7.61
C LYS A 86 -9.91 2.55 -6.38
N ARG A 87 -10.72 3.48 -5.86
CA ARG A 87 -11.63 3.27 -4.73
C ARG A 87 -13.07 3.24 -5.21
N GLU A 88 -13.79 2.20 -4.82
CA GLU A 88 -15.24 2.14 -5.00
C GLU A 88 -15.97 2.91 -3.88
N LYS A 89 -17.07 3.59 -4.24
CA LYS A 89 -17.91 4.34 -3.31
C LYS A 89 -18.90 3.40 -2.59
N THR A 90 -18.37 2.43 -1.84
CA THR A 90 -19.13 1.40 -1.10
C THR A 90 -18.85 1.46 0.40
N SER A 91 -19.70 0.81 1.19
CA SER A 91 -19.48 0.54 2.62
C SER A 91 -19.58 -0.97 2.86
N PRO A 92 -18.48 -1.66 3.22
CA PRO A 92 -17.11 -1.16 3.38
C PRO A 92 -16.46 -0.72 2.06
N ILE A 93 -15.42 0.10 2.14
CA ILE A 93 -14.63 0.57 0.99
C ILE A 93 -13.95 -0.63 0.31
N ARG A 94 -14.02 -0.67 -1.03
CA ARG A 94 -13.31 -1.63 -1.88
C ARG A 94 -12.28 -0.95 -2.79
N LEU A 95 -11.19 -1.67 -3.08
CA LEU A 95 -10.05 -1.20 -3.85
C LEU A 95 -9.69 -2.20 -4.96
N TYR A 96 -9.33 -1.68 -6.13
CA TYR A 96 -8.86 -2.45 -7.28
C TYR A 96 -7.81 -1.64 -8.07
N LYS A 97 -7.05 -2.28 -8.96
CA LYS A 97 -6.07 -1.58 -9.80
C LYS A 97 -6.75 -0.66 -10.81
N ALA A 98 -6.13 0.48 -11.10
CA ALA A 98 -6.63 1.45 -12.06
C ALA A 98 -6.59 0.94 -13.50
#